data_AF-A0A183JM63-F1
#
_entry.id   AF-A0A183JM63-F1
#
_cell.length_a   1.000
_cell.length_b   1.000
_cell.length_c   1.000
_cell.angle_alpha   90.00
_cell.angle_beta   90.00
_cell.angle_gamma   90.00
#
_symmetry.space_group_name_H-M   'P 1'
#
loop_
_entity.id
_entity.type
_entity.pdbx_description
1 polymer ?
#
loop_
_entity_poly.entity_id
_entity_poly.type
_entity_poly.pdbx_seq_one_letter_code
_entity_poly.pdbx_strand_id
1 'polypeptide(L)'
;MEKAATEANIKQLCDTTKKLVRKYSKPERTVNDKEGRPIIEIQKQKNRWVEHFEELLNRPTTLNPPHIEAAHTDLPIDITAPTIE
;
A
#
# COMPACT_ATOMS: atom_id res chain seq x y z
N MET A 1 -30.76 -26.28 -41.01
CA MET A 1 -30.61 -24.81 -41.21
C MET A 1 -30.29 -24.10 -39.89
N GLU A 2 -30.87 -24.55 -38.77
CA GLU A 2 -30.72 -23.94 -37.43
C GLU A 2 -29.29 -23.88 -36.88
N LYS A 3 -28.48 -24.94 -37.07
CA LYS A 3 -27.10 -25.03 -36.55
C LYS A 3 -26.15 -23.92 -37.06
N ALA A 4 -26.31 -23.51 -38.33
CA ALA A 4 -25.49 -22.46 -38.92
C ALA A 4 -25.86 -21.06 -38.38
N ALA A 5 -27.13 -20.84 -38.03
CA ALA A 5 -27.58 -19.60 -37.41
C ALA A 5 -27.04 -19.44 -35.98
N THR A 6 -26.95 -20.55 -35.23
CA THR A 6 -26.34 -20.56 -33.88
C THR A 6 -24.83 -20.27 -33.95
N GLU A 7 -24.13 -20.87 -34.90
CA GLU A 7 -22.69 -20.67 -35.12
C GLU A 7 -22.37 -19.24 -35.58
N ALA A 8 -23.17 -18.69 -36.50
CA ALA A 8 -23.07 -17.29 -36.91
C ALA A 8 -23.31 -16.32 -35.73
N ASN A 9 -24.27 -16.63 -34.87
CA ASN A 9 -24.56 -15.83 -33.67
C ASN A 9 -23.40 -15.86 -32.66
N ILE A 10 -22.78 -17.03 -32.44
CA ILE A 10 -21.60 -17.17 -31.57
C ILE A 10 -20.41 -16.37 -32.13
N LYS A 11 -20.18 -16.43 -33.44
CA LYS A 11 -19.10 -15.66 -34.07
C LYS A 11 -19.32 -14.14 -33.89
N GLN A 12 -20.55 -13.67 -34.10
CA GLN A 12 -20.91 -12.26 -33.89
C GLN A 12 -20.71 -11.83 -32.43
N LEU A 13 -21.06 -12.70 -31.47
CA LEU A 13 -20.83 -12.47 -30.05
C LEU A 13 -19.33 -12.34 -29.74
N CYS A 14 -18.50 -13.27 -30.22
CA CYS A 14 -17.05 -13.22 -30.04
C CYS A 14 -16.42 -11.97 -30.66
N ASP A 15 -16.84 -11.57 -31.87
CA ASP A 15 -16.31 -10.39 -32.55
C ASP A 15 -16.74 -9.10 -31.82
N THR A 16 -17.96 -9.06 -31.28
CA THR A 16 -18.45 -7.94 -30.45
C THR A 16 -17.65 -7.83 -29.15
N THR A 17 -17.41 -8.95 -28.45
CA THR A 17 -16.59 -8.98 -27.23
C THR A 17 -15.15 -8.56 -27.50
N LYS A 18 -14.52 -9.04 -28.59
CA LYS A 18 -13.17 -8.61 -29.01
C LYS A 18 -13.11 -7.12 -29.30
N LYS A 19 -14.14 -6.55 -29.95
CA LYS A 19 -14.24 -5.11 -30.22
C LYS A 19 -14.36 -4.29 -28.94
N LEU A 20 -15.15 -4.76 -27.97
CA LEU A 20 -15.28 -4.12 -26.65
C LEU A 20 -13.95 -4.18 -25.88
N VAL A 21 -13.33 -5.36 -25.76
CA VAL A 21 -12.03 -5.52 -25.10
C VAL A 21 -11.00 -4.57 -25.71
N ARG A 22 -10.94 -4.47 -27.04
CA ARG A 22 -10.01 -3.53 -27.70
C ARG A 22 -10.30 -2.06 -27.33
N LYS A 23 -11.58 -1.65 -27.26
CA LYS A 23 -11.98 -0.29 -26.86
C LYS A 23 -11.61 0.06 -25.41
N TYR A 24 -11.67 -0.91 -24.49
CA TYR A 24 -11.37 -0.71 -23.06
C TYR A 24 -9.97 -1.17 -22.64
N SER A 25 -9.17 -1.72 -23.56
CA SER A 25 -7.82 -2.24 -23.28
C SER A 25 -6.80 -1.15 -22.92
N LYS A 26 -7.11 0.11 -23.21
CA LYS A 26 -6.33 1.25 -22.75
C LYS A 26 -7.17 2.04 -21.75
N PRO A 27 -6.77 2.14 -20.48
CA PRO A 27 -7.27 3.21 -19.62
C PRO A 27 -6.73 4.52 -20.21
N GLU A 28 -7.56 5.24 -20.95
CA GLU A 28 -7.23 6.59 -21.46
C GLU A 28 -7.12 7.62 -20.32
N ARG A 29 -7.52 7.23 -19.10
CA ARG A 29 -7.38 7.99 -17.88
C ARG A 29 -6.71 7.13 -16.82
N THR A 30 -5.80 7.74 -16.08
CA THR A 30 -5.28 7.24 -14.81
C THR A 30 -6.43 6.66 -14.00
N VAL A 31 -6.35 5.36 -13.71
CA VAL A 31 -7.30 4.72 -12.81
C VAL A 31 -7.06 5.38 -11.45
N ASN A 32 -8.10 5.98 -10.88
CA ASN A 32 -8.03 6.63 -9.58
C ASN A 32 -8.68 5.73 -8.51
N ASP A 33 -8.26 5.86 -7.24
CA ASP A 33 -8.95 5.23 -6.12
C ASP A 33 -10.33 5.87 -5.86
N LYS A 34 -11.07 5.38 -4.85
CA LYS A 34 -12.40 5.91 -4.51
C LYS A 34 -12.32 7.38 -4.06
N GLU A 35 -11.14 7.81 -3.67
CA GLU A 35 -10.78 9.15 -3.21
C GLU A 35 -10.23 10.03 -4.35
N GLY A 36 -10.20 9.52 -5.59
CA GLY A 36 -9.79 10.28 -6.77
C GLY A 36 -8.27 10.39 -6.94
N ARG A 37 -7.46 9.72 -6.12
CA ARG A 37 -6.00 9.73 -6.25
C ARG A 37 -5.55 8.77 -7.34
N PRO A 38 -4.58 9.16 -8.19
CA PRO A 38 -4.03 8.27 -9.20
C PRO A 38 -3.49 6.97 -8.57
N ILE A 39 -3.95 5.80 -9.03
CA ILE A 39 -3.47 4.49 -8.55
C ILE A 39 -1.96 4.33 -8.73
N ILE A 40 -1.38 5.03 -9.72
CA ILE A 40 0.09 5.09 -9.93
C ILE A 40 0.80 5.66 -8.70
N GLU A 41 0.23 6.67 -8.06
CA GLU A 41 0.78 7.28 -6.84
C GLU A 41 0.71 6.32 -5.66
N ILE A 42 -0.41 5.58 -5.52
CA ILE A 42 -0.59 4.56 -4.48
C ILE A 42 0.39 3.39 -4.69
N GLN A 43 0.58 2.93 -5.92
CA GLN A 43 1.55 1.90 -6.24
C GLN A 43 2.98 2.36 -5.94
N LYS A 44 3.32 3.60 -6.29
CA LYS A 44 4.63 4.19 -5.97
C LYS A 44 4.84 4.31 -4.45
N GLN A 45 3.82 4.73 -3.71
CA GLN A 45 3.83 4.77 -2.25
C GLN A 45 4.04 3.37 -1.68
N LYS A 46 3.32 2.37 -2.20
CA LYS A 46 3.44 0.97 -1.77
C LYS A 46 4.84 0.41 -2.01
N ASN A 47 5.46 0.70 -3.15
CA ASN A 47 6.83 0.26 -3.44
C ASN A 47 7.83 0.88 -2.46
N ARG A 48 7.68 2.17 -2.13
CA ARG A 48 8.49 2.82 -1.08
C ARG A 48 8.31 2.18 0.29
N TRP A 49 7.08 1.81 0.66
CA TRP A 49 6.82 1.07 1.91
C TRP A 49 7.50 -0.30 1.90
N VAL A 50 7.43 -1.03 0.79
CA VAL A 50 8.09 -2.34 0.66
C VAL A 50 9.60 -2.20 0.84
N GLU A 51 10.24 -1.26 0.14
CA GLU A 51 11.69 -1.01 0.27
C GLU A 51 12.08 -0.67 1.72
N HIS A 52 11.34 0.24 2.37
CA HIS A 52 11.64 0.66 3.74
C HIS A 52 11.48 -0.47 4.76
N PHE A 53 10.41 -1.27 4.65
CA PHE A 53 10.21 -2.42 5.53
C PHE A 53 11.18 -3.55 5.24
N GLU A 54 11.54 -3.77 3.98
CA GLU A 54 12.57 -4.74 3.61
C GLU A 54 13.92 -4.36 4.20
N GLU A 55 14.31 -3.08 4.13
CA GLU A 55 15.51 -2.57 4.79
C GLU A 55 15.45 -2.76 6.31
N LEU A 56 14.32 -2.40 6.94
CA LEU A 56 14.15 -2.50 8.38
C LEU A 56 14.20 -3.95 8.89
N LEU A 57 13.55 -4.88 8.18
CA LEU A 57 13.42 -6.28 8.59
C LEU A 57 14.66 -7.10 8.23
N ASN A 58 15.36 -6.76 7.15
CA ASN A 58 16.61 -7.44 6.77
C ASN A 58 17.86 -6.78 7.34
N ARG A 59 17.73 -5.66 8.06
CA ARG A 59 18.83 -5.05 8.78
C ARG A 59 19.38 -6.05 9.80
N PRO A 60 20.64 -6.51 9.65
CA PRO A 60 21.25 -7.38 10.65
C PRO A 60 21.28 -6.64 11.99
N THR A 61 21.00 -7.35 13.08
CA THR A 61 21.01 -6.80 14.43
C THR A 61 22.32 -6.06 14.62
N THR A 62 22.26 -4.76 14.90
CA THR A 62 23.45 -4.02 15.27
C THR A 62 23.99 -4.64 16.55
N LEU A 63 25.14 -5.30 16.44
CA LEU A 63 25.83 -5.99 17.53
C LEU A 63 26.25 -5.05 18.67
N ASN A 64 26.26 -3.76 18.38
CA ASN A 64 26.51 -2.73 19.36
C ASN A 64 25.19 -2.43 20.10
N PRO A 65 25.18 -2.55 21.44
CA PRO A 65 24.05 -2.07 22.22
C PRO A 65 23.81 -0.59 21.87
N PRO A 66 22.55 -0.14 21.76
CA PRO A 66 22.26 1.28 21.61
C PRO A 66 22.96 2.02 22.75
N HIS A 67 23.75 3.04 22.43
CA HIS A 67 24.32 3.93 23.44
C HIS A 67 23.19 4.78 24.00
N ILE A 68 22.43 4.21 24.93
CA ILE A 68 21.40 4.92 25.69
C ILE A 68 22.17 5.66 26.78
N GLU A 69 22.43 6.94 26.52
CA GLU A 69 22.96 7.85 27.54
C GLU A 69 21.92 7.90 28.68
N ALA A 70 22.33 7.50 29.88
CA ALA A 70 21.44 7.50 31.03
C ALA A 70 20.99 8.94 31.30
N ALA A 71 19.68 9.15 31.42
CA ALA A 71 19.18 10.46 31.85
C ALA A 71 19.74 10.78 33.23
N HIS A 72 20.44 11.92 33.36
CA HIS A 72 21.00 12.38 34.62
C HIS A 72 19.88 12.50 35.67
N THR A 73 19.91 11.63 36.67
CA THR A 73 18.92 11.53 37.75
C THR A 73 19.26 12.51 38.88
N ASP A 74 19.56 13.76 38.55
CA ASP A 74 19.97 14.79 39.52
C ASP A 74 18.79 15.71 39.90
N LEU A 75 17.61 15.15 40.10
CA LEU A 75 16.48 15.87 40.69
C LEU A 75 16.38 15.46 42.17
N PRO A 76 16.85 16.28 43.13
CA PRO A 76 16.57 16.05 44.54
C PRO A 76 15.08 16.28 44.77
N ILE A 77 14.31 15.20 44.84
CA ILE A 77 12.93 15.24 45.30
C ILE A 77 13.00 15.38 46.83
N ASP A 78 12.76 16.58 47.34
CA ASP A 78 12.62 16.84 48.77
C ASP A 78 11.35 16.13 49.27
N ILE A 79 11.56 15.06 50.03
CA ILE A 79 10.51 14.21 50.60
C ILE A 79 10.16 14.71 52.00
N THR A 80 9.89 16.01 52.16
CA THR A 80 9.34 16.51 53.42
C THR A 80 7.85 16.19 53.46
N ALA A 81 7.48 15.23 54.33
CA ALA A 81 6.08 14.89 54.57
C ALA A 81 5.33 16.13 55.10
N PRO A 82 4.14 16.47 54.56
CA PRO A 82 3.37 17.58 55.09
C PRO A 82 2.82 17.17 56.46
N THR A 83 3.27 17.85 57.51
CA THR A 83 2.65 17.76 58.83
C THR A 83 1.24 18.33 58.73
N ILE A 84 0.23 17.47 58.89
CA ILE A 84 -1.17 17.90 59.02
C ILE A 84 -1.38 18.29 60.48
N GLU A 85 -1.71 19.57 60.74
CA GLU A 85 -2.34 20.01 61.99
C GLU A 85 -3.83 19.70 62.01
#